data_AF-A0A9Q9YZJ4-F1
#
_entry.id   AF-A0A9Q9YZJ4-F1
#
_cell.length_a   1.000
_cell.length_b   1.000
_cell.length_c   1.000
_cell.angle_alpha   90.00
_cell.angle_beta   90.00
_cell.angle_gamma   90.00
#
_symmetry.space_group_name_H-M   'P 1'
#
loop_
_entity.id
_entity.type
_entity.pdbx_description
1 polymer ?
#
loop_
_entity_poly.entity_id
_entity_poly.type
_entity_poly.pdbx_seq_one_letter_code
_entity_poly.pdbx_strand_id
1 'polypeptide(L)'
;MPSLVNLLRLLVFKRVCLNDIGLYQCKLNHNTLQIFTHGTFLQVYKPLQKTLNLSESVKNSIITALAVLLLISVLIPGTMLLCKVRHTDCVMLI
;
A
#
# COMPACT_ATOMS: atom_id res chain seq x y z
N MET A 1 23.58 16.45 -0.38
CA MET A 1 24.83 15.80 0.04
C MET A 1 24.73 15.49 1.53
N PRO A 2 24.84 14.21 1.93
CA PRO A 2 24.80 13.84 3.34
C PRO A 2 26.01 14.41 4.08
N SER A 3 25.81 14.81 5.34
CA SER A 3 26.87 15.37 6.18
C SER A 3 27.10 14.48 7.40
N LEU A 4 28.36 14.16 7.67
CA LEU A 4 28.80 13.44 8.86
C LEU A 4 28.99 14.43 10.01
N VAL A 5 28.33 14.22 11.15
CA VAL A 5 28.55 15.01 12.36
C VAL A 5 29.58 14.28 13.24
N ASN A 6 30.69 14.91 13.58
CA ASN A 6 31.85 14.22 14.17
C ASN A 6 31.73 13.85 15.67
N LEU A 7 30.69 14.31 16.38
CA LEU A 7 30.52 14.00 17.81
C LEU A 7 29.72 12.70 18.07
N LEU A 8 28.86 12.31 17.13
CA LEU A 8 28.02 11.11 17.13
C LEU A 8 28.05 10.58 15.70
N ARG A 9 28.41 9.32 15.45
CA ARG A 9 28.50 8.72 14.09
C ARG A 9 27.12 8.63 13.41
N LEU A 10 26.58 9.78 13.00
CA LEU A 10 25.26 9.98 12.43
C LEU A 10 25.41 10.34 10.95
N LEU A 11 24.64 9.66 10.11
CA LEU A 11 24.46 9.99 8.71
C LEU A 11 23.17 10.81 8.56
N VAL A 12 23.30 12.08 8.18
CA VAL A 12 22.16 12.99 8.04
C VAL A 12 21.99 13.43 6.59
N PHE A 13 20.78 13.26 6.06
CA PHE A 13 20.37 13.74 4.75
C PHE A 13 19.59 15.04 4.88
N LYS A 14 20.14 16.16 4.39
CA LYS A 14 19.43 17.45 4.37
C LYS A 14 18.27 17.49 3.37
N ARG A 15 18.39 16.72 2.29
CA ARG A 15 17.37 16.45 1.28
C ARG A 15 17.56 15.02 0.79
N VAL A 16 16.46 14.31 0.59
CA VAL A 16 16.45 12.92 0.16
C VAL A 16 15.87 12.84 -1.26
N CYS A 17 16.57 12.14 -2.15
CA CYS A 17 16.20 11.91 -3.55
C CYS A 17 15.98 10.41 -3.80
N LEU A 18 15.30 10.06 -4.90
CA LEU A 18 15.05 8.65 -5.25
C LEU A 18 16.34 7.81 -5.39
N ASN A 19 17.46 8.45 -5.74
CA ASN A 19 18.75 7.78 -5.87
C ASN A 19 19.40 7.46 -4.50
N ASP A 20 18.88 8.01 -3.41
CA ASP A 20 19.33 7.72 -2.05
C ASP A 20 18.65 6.45 -1.49
N ILE A 21 17.80 5.76 -2.26
CA ILE A 21 17.20 4.49 -1.84
C ILE A 21 18.30 3.43 -1.74
N GLY A 22 18.43 2.79 -0.58
CA GLY A 22 19.42 1.74 -0.39
C GLY A 22 19.65 1.35 1.07
N LEU A 23 20.51 0.36 1.27
CA LEU A 23 20.95 -0.09 2.59
C LEU A 23 22.18 0.71 3.04
N TYR A 24 22.05 1.40 4.17
CA TYR A 24 23.15 2.14 4.79
C TYR A 24 23.67 1.37 5.99
N GLN A 25 24.98 1.09 6.00
CA GLN A 25 25.63 0.35 7.08
C GLN A 25 26.81 1.14 7.61
N CYS A 26 27.01 1.11 8.92
CA CYS A 26 28.22 1.63 9.53
C CYS A 26 29.29 0.55 9.47
N LYS A 27 30.47 0.91 8.95
CA LYS A 27 31.64 0.06 8.98
C LYS A 27 32.53 0.46 10.15
N LEU A 28 32.73 -0.47 11.08
CA LEU A 28 33.73 -0.33 12.14
C LEU A 28 35.04 -0.96 11.65
N ASN A 29 36.06 -0.13 11.49
CA ASN A 29 37.43 -0.60 11.28
C ASN A 29 38.16 -0.50 12.62
N HIS A 30 38.49 -1.64 13.19
CA HIS A 30 39.35 -1.70 14.37
C HIS A 30 40.46 -2.71 14.12
N ASN A 31 41.69 -2.22 13.99
CA ASN A 31 42.87 -3.01 13.63
C ASN A 31 42.65 -3.77 12.30
N THR A 32 42.63 -5.11 12.30
CA THR A 32 42.37 -5.97 11.14
C THR A 32 40.91 -6.39 10.99
N LEU A 33 40.06 -6.11 12.00
CA LEU A 33 38.66 -6.49 11.99
C LEU A 33 37.83 -5.41 11.30
N GLN A 34 37.14 -5.83 10.23
CA GLN A 34 36.15 -5.03 9.53
C GLN A 34 34.77 -5.59 9.85
N ILE A 35 34.02 -4.87 10.68
CA ILE A 35 32.68 -5.30 11.11
C ILE A 35 31.65 -4.34 10.50
N PHE A 36 30.63 -4.91 9.85
CA PHE A 36 29.46 -4.17 9.38
C PHE A 36 28.33 -4.31 10.39
N THR A 37 27.65 -3.21 10.70
CA THR A 37 26.41 -3.25 11.50
C THR A 37 25.24 -3.76 10.68
N HIS A 38 24.13 -4.12 11.32
CA HIS A 38 22.90 -4.58 10.64
C HIS A 38 22.31 -3.55 9.65
N GLY A 39 22.72 -2.29 9.76
CA GLY A 39 22.35 -1.22 8.84
C GLY A 39 20.93 -0.69 8.99
N THR A 40 20.54 0.16 8.05
CA THR A 40 19.23 0.78 7.96
C THR A 40 18.88 0.96 6.49
N PHE A 41 17.71 0.47 6.08
CA PHE A 41 17.23 0.61 4.71
C PHE A 41 16.46 1.91 4.56
N LEU A 42 16.94 2.81 3.69
CA LEU A 42 16.26 4.07 3.38
C LEU A 42 15.36 3.86 2.18
N GLN A 43 14.05 4.07 2.38
CA GLN A 43 13.06 4.03 1.31
C GLN A 43 12.45 5.42 1.12
N VAL A 44 12.49 5.92 -0.10
CA VAL A 44 11.92 7.23 -0.46
C VAL A 44 10.54 7.00 -1.03
N TYR A 45 9.53 7.59 -0.40
CA TYR A 45 8.17 7.52 -0.89
C TYR A 45 8.05 8.25 -2.23
N LYS A 46 7.74 7.50 -3.28
CA LYS A 46 7.31 8.07 -4.55
C LYS A 46 5.78 8.07 -4.55
N PRO A 47 5.11 9.25 -4.56
CA PRO A 47 3.67 9.27 -4.75
C PRO A 47 3.36 8.60 -6.10
N LEU A 48 2.39 7.70 -6.10
CA LEU A 48 1.89 7.10 -7.33
C LEU A 48 1.49 8.24 -8.27
N GLN A 49 2.17 8.34 -9.42
CA GLN A 49 1.69 9.21 -10.49
C GLN A 49 0.33 8.65 -10.90
N LYS A 50 -0.72 9.42 -10.63
CA LYS A 50 -2.08 9.08 -11.05
C LYS A 50 -2.10 9.16 -12.58
N THR A 51 -1.94 8.04 -13.27
CA THR A 51 -2.04 7.94 -14.75
C THR A 51 -3.43 8.38 -15.24
N LEU A 52 -4.42 8.40 -14.35
CA LEU A 52 -5.76 8.89 -14.60
C LEU A 52 -6.08 9.98 -13.57
N ASN A 53 -6.29 11.22 -14.02
CA ASN A 53 -6.85 12.33 -13.24
C ASN A 53 -8.34 12.08 -12.92
N LEU A 54 -8.65 10.94 -12.33
CA LEU A 54 -9.96 10.66 -11.77
C LEU A 54 -10.02 11.38 -10.43
N SER A 55 -11.01 12.27 -10.30
CA SER A 55 -11.36 12.87 -9.03
C SER A 55 -11.61 11.77 -8.00
N GLU A 56 -11.32 12.06 -6.74
CA GLU A 56 -11.54 11.13 -5.63
C GLU A 56 -12.97 10.58 -5.60
N SER A 57 -13.93 11.40 -6.04
CA SER A 57 -15.33 11.01 -6.22
C SER A 57 -15.53 9.88 -7.22
N VAL A 58 -14.79 9.83 -8.34
CA VAL A 58 -14.93 8.76 -9.34
C VAL A 58 -14.31 7.46 -8.84
N LYS A 59 -13.23 7.54 -8.05
CA LYS A 59 -12.64 6.35 -7.41
C LYS A 59 -13.61 5.72 -6.42
N ASN A 60 -14.24 6.54 -5.59
CA ASN A 60 -15.23 6.05 -4.64
C ASN A 60 -16.44 5.44 -5.38
N SER A 61 -16.92 6.10 -6.45
CA SER A 61 -18.05 5.61 -7.24
C SER A 61 -17.78 4.25 -7.89
N ILE A 62 -16.57 3.99 -8.40
CA ILE A 62 -16.22 2.70 -9.01
C ILE A 62 -16.23 1.59 -7.96
N ILE A 63 -15.63 1.83 -6.78
CA ILE A 63 -15.61 0.85 -5.68
C ILE A 63 -17.03 0.56 -5.20
N THR A 64 -17.86 1.59 -5.02
CA THR A 64 -19.25 1.43 -4.60
C THR A 64 -20.07 0.65 -5.64
N ALA A 65 -19.91 0.94 -6.93
CA ALA A 65 -20.61 0.23 -8.00
C ALA A 65 -20.24 -1.27 -8.05
N LEU A 66 -18.95 -1.60 -7.92
CA LEU A 66 -18.49 -2.98 -7.86
C LEU A 66 -19.03 -3.70 -6.62
N ALA A 67 -19.07 -3.03 -5.46
CA ALA A 67 -19.62 -3.59 -4.24
C ALA A 67 -21.11 -3.91 -4.35
N VAL A 68 -21.91 -3.01 -4.94
CA VAL A 68 -23.34 -3.23 -5.18
C VAL A 68 -23.57 -4.36 -6.17
N LEU A 69 -22.81 -4.41 -7.26
CA LEU A 69 -22.93 -5.48 -8.27
C LEU A 69 -22.64 -6.85 -7.65
N LEU A 70 -21.58 -6.96 -6.85
CA LEU A 70 -21.24 -8.20 -6.13
C LEU A 70 -22.31 -8.58 -5.11
N LEU A 71 -22.86 -7.62 -4.37
CA LEU A 71 -23.93 -7.87 -3.40
C LEU A 71 -25.16 -8.47 -4.08
N ILE A 72 -25.62 -7.83 -5.18
CA ILE A 72 -26.77 -8.31 -5.95
C ILE A 72 -26.49 -9.70 -6.54
N SER A 73 -25.27 -9.94 -7.02
CA SER A 73 -24.85 -11.23 -7.59
C SER A 73 -24.93 -12.39 -6.60
N VAL A 74 -24.81 -12.12 -5.29
CA VAL A 74 -24.95 -13.12 -4.23
C VAL A 74 -26.40 -13.18 -3.71
N LEU A 75 -27.06 -12.03 -3.60
CA LEU A 75 -28.43 -11.96 -3.09
C LEU A 75 -29.42 -12.69 -4.00
N ILE A 76 -29.33 -12.48 -5.32
CA ILE A 76 -30.23 -13.09 -6.31
C ILE A 76 -30.23 -14.64 -6.22
N PRO A 77 -29.10 -15.35 -6.34
CA PRO A 77 -29.09 -16.80 -6.24
C PRO A 77 -29.47 -17.29 -4.83
N GLY A 78 -29.08 -16.55 -3.78
CA GLY A 78 -29.42 -16.89 -2.40
C GLY A 78 -30.93 -16.83 -2.13
N THR A 79 -31.60 -15.77 -2.57
CA THR A 79 -33.06 -15.63 -2.42
C THR A 79 -33.80 -16.61 -3.33
N MET A 80 -33.34 -16.84 -4.56
CA MET A 80 -33.94 -17.84 -5.47
C MET A 80 -33.90 -19.26 -4.88
N LEU A 81 -32.79 -19.65 -4.24
CA LEU A 81 -32.67 -20.95 -3.57
C LEU A 81 -33.65 -21.06 -2.38
N LEU A 82 -33.75 -20.02 -1.57
CA LEU A 82 -34.67 -19.97 -0.42
C LEU A 82 -36.15 -19.99 -0.84
N CYS A 83 -36.50 -19.32 -1.94
CA CYS A 83 -37.86 -19.32 -2.49
C CYS A 83 -38.24 -20.68 -3.08
N LYS A 84 -37.28 -21.45 -3.62
CA LYS A 84 -37.57 -22.80 -4.10
C LYS A 84 -37.90 -23.77 -2.96
N VAL A 85 -37.33 -23.55 -1.77
CA VAL A 85 -37.57 -24.37 -0.57
C VAL A 85 -38.89 -23.98 0.13
N ARG A 86 -39.32 -22.72 0.01
CA ARG A 86 -40.57 -22.21 0.56
C ARG A 86 -41.55 -21.93 -0.59
N HIS A 87 -42.41 -22.90 -0.90
CA HIS A 87 -43.31 -22.90 -2.05
C HIS A 87 -44.45 -21.85 -1.97
N THR A 88 -44.12 -20.55 -1.89
CA THR A 88 -45.07 -19.42 -1.95
C THR A 88 -44.36 -18.13 -2.38
N ASP A 89 -44.84 -17.57 -3.49
CA ASP A 89 -44.81 -16.17 -3.92
C ASP A 89 -43.62 -15.30 -3.51
N CYS A 90 -42.57 -15.31 -4.35
CA CYS A 90 -41.54 -14.27 -4.33
C CYS A 90 -41.29 -13.76 -5.74
N VAL A 91 -42.34 -13.17 -6.35
CA VAL A 91 -42.14 -12.09 -7.30
C VAL A 91 -41.92 -10.85 -6.45
N MET A 92 -40.67 -10.36 -6.38
CA MET A 92 -40.28 -8.96 -6.12
C MET A 92 -38.91 -8.93 -5.44
N LEU A 93 -37.87 -8.67 -6.24
CA LEU A 93 -36.72 -7.85 -5.85
C LEU A 93 -35.89 -7.53 -7.10
N ILE A 94 -36.58 -7.03 -8.14
CA ILE A 94 -36.07 -6.06 -9.12
C ILE A 94 -37.23 -5.10 -9.40
#